data_AF-A0A929K6A6-F1
#
_entry.id   AF-A0A929K6A6-F1
#
_cell.length_a   1.000
_cell.length_b   1.000
_cell.length_c   1.000
_cell.angle_alpha   90.00
_cell.angle_beta   90.00
_cell.angle_gamma   90.00
#
_symmetry.space_group_name_H-M   'P 1'
#
loop_
_entity.id
_entity.type
_entity.pdbx_description
1 polymer ?
#
loop_
_entity_poly.entity_id
_entity_poly.type
_entity_poly.pdbx_seq_one_letter_code
_entity_poly.pdbx_strand_id
1 'polypeptide(L)'
;GRTEHPIEEAENVIFDADENVVEIGKIIDNKSAVNGEFIGMLKCTKRGAEIFKEYFRKAKSEFFEMSFVRAKTFDVAYLTDFIQYLVNDGIKVNCATIERGWIEIDTVQDFERAEEMFYSVG
;
A
#
# COMPACT_ATOMS: atom_id res chain seq x y z
N GLY A 1 -19.94 -3.36 -4.76
CA GLY A 1 -18.59 -3.06 -5.28
C GLY A 1 -18.66 -1.80 -6.10
N ARG A 2 -17.57 -1.02 -6.14
CA ARG A 2 -17.42 0.12 -7.05
C ARG A 2 -17.52 -0.41 -8.49
N THR A 3 -18.30 0.25 -9.33
CA THR A 3 -18.28 -0.02 -10.78
C THR A 3 -17.10 0.67 -11.46
N GLU A 4 -16.52 1.69 -10.83
CA GLU A 4 -15.43 2.52 -11.37
C GLU A 4 -14.03 2.12 -10.89
N HIS A 5 -13.93 1.26 -9.86
CA HIS A 5 -12.64 0.73 -9.37
C HIS A 5 -12.73 -0.79 -9.22
N PRO A 6 -12.22 -1.57 -10.18
CA PRO A 6 -12.13 -3.02 -10.07
C PRO A 6 -11.20 -3.42 -8.93
N ILE A 7 -11.57 -4.49 -8.20
CA ILE A 7 -10.73 -5.13 -7.14
C ILE A 7 -9.33 -5.50 -7.65
N GLU A 8 -9.17 -5.63 -8.97
CA GLU A 8 -7.89 -5.96 -9.61
C GLU A 8 -6.86 -4.82 -9.54
N GLU A 9 -7.26 -3.60 -9.19
CA GLU A 9 -6.36 -2.47 -8.98
C GLU A 9 -5.91 -2.29 -7.51
N ALA A 10 -6.44 -3.09 -6.58
CA ALA A 10 -6.15 -2.97 -5.16
C ALA A 10 -4.67 -3.23 -4.83
N GLU A 11 -4.12 -2.40 -3.96
CA GLU A 11 -2.79 -2.55 -3.39
C GLU A 11 -2.85 -3.56 -2.22
N ASN A 12 -2.75 -4.85 -2.54
CA ASN A 12 -2.92 -5.93 -1.57
C ASN A 12 -1.73 -6.07 -0.61
N VAL A 13 -2.00 -6.60 0.59
CA VAL A 13 -1.00 -6.87 1.63
C VAL A 13 -1.12 -8.30 2.14
N ILE A 14 0.02 -8.98 2.24
CA ILE A 14 0.21 -10.24 2.96
C ILE A 14 1.16 -9.98 4.12
N PHE A 15 0.78 -10.39 5.34
CA PHE A 15 1.62 -10.25 6.53
C PHE A 15 1.73 -11.56 7.31
N ASP A 16 2.81 -11.70 8.08
CA ASP A 16 3.07 -12.87 8.91
C ASP A 16 2.26 -12.86 10.23
N ALA A 17 2.43 -13.89 11.05
CA ALA A 17 1.72 -14.01 12.33
C ALA A 17 2.05 -12.89 13.34
N ASP A 18 3.16 -12.17 13.13
CA ASP A 18 3.60 -11.02 13.93
C ASP A 18 3.23 -9.68 13.25
N GLU A 19 2.30 -9.72 12.27
CA GLU A 19 1.82 -8.59 11.49
C GLU A 19 2.93 -7.86 10.71
N ASN A 20 4.06 -8.51 10.41
CA ASN A 20 5.07 -7.92 9.52
C ASN A 20 4.68 -8.17 8.06
N VAL A 21 4.78 -7.13 7.24
CA VAL A 21 4.58 -7.23 5.79
C VAL A 21 5.56 -8.25 5.23
N VAL A 22 5.02 -9.25 4.54
CA VAL A 22 5.76 -10.23 3.75
C VAL A 22 5.72 -9.83 2.28
N GLU A 23 4.54 -9.48 1.78
CA GLU A 23 4.35 -9.02 0.41
C GLU A 23 3.32 -7.89 0.37
N ILE A 24 3.59 -6.87 -0.45
CA ILE A 24 2.69 -5.74 -0.67
C ILE A 24 2.74 -5.28 -2.14
N GLY A 25 1.59 -4.89 -2.68
CA GLY A 25 1.45 -4.31 -4.01
C GLY A 25 0.30 -4.90 -4.80
N LYS A 26 0.33 -4.73 -6.13
CA LYS A 26 -0.60 -5.39 -7.06
C LYS A 26 -0.29 -6.89 -7.19
N ILE A 27 -0.68 -7.67 -6.18
CA ILE A 27 -0.47 -9.13 -6.10
C ILE A 27 -1.48 -9.84 -7.02
N ILE A 28 -0.97 -10.52 -8.07
CA ILE A 28 -1.80 -11.17 -9.10
C ILE A 28 -1.97 -12.67 -8.84
N ASP A 29 -0.93 -13.35 -8.36
CA ASP A 29 -0.86 -14.81 -8.38
C ASP A 29 -1.39 -15.51 -7.12
N ASN A 30 -1.45 -14.81 -5.98
CA ASN A 30 -1.81 -15.42 -4.68
C ASN A 30 -2.95 -14.68 -3.97
N LYS A 31 -4.04 -14.42 -4.70
CA LYS A 31 -5.21 -13.68 -4.16
C LYS A 31 -5.82 -14.33 -2.92
N SER A 32 -5.73 -15.65 -2.77
CA SER A 32 -6.25 -16.38 -1.60
C SER A 32 -5.48 -16.15 -0.30
N ALA A 33 -4.23 -15.67 -0.39
CA ALA A 33 -3.39 -15.39 0.77
C ALA A 33 -3.46 -13.92 1.21
N VAL A 34 -4.18 -13.07 0.48
CA VAL A 34 -4.29 -11.63 0.78
C VAL A 34 -5.00 -11.44 2.12
N ASN A 35 -4.35 -10.71 3.03
CA ASN A 35 -4.89 -10.41 4.36
C ASN A 35 -5.68 -9.10 4.38
N GLY A 36 -5.35 -8.15 3.49
CA GLY A 36 -6.03 -6.86 3.42
C GLY A 36 -5.52 -5.98 2.29
N GLU A 37 -5.99 -4.74 2.27
CA GLU A 37 -5.64 -3.70 1.30
C GLU A 37 -4.90 -2.55 1.97
N PHE A 38 -3.87 -2.04 1.29
CA PHE A 38 -3.10 -0.90 1.73
C PHE A 38 -3.84 0.40 1.40
N ILE A 39 -4.23 1.11 2.47
CA ILE A 39 -5.10 2.30 2.39
C ILE A 39 -4.35 3.61 2.10
N GLY A 40 -3.08 3.53 1.70
CA GLY A 40 -2.25 4.71 1.43
C GLY A 40 -1.64 5.40 2.66
N MET A 41 -1.80 4.86 3.87
CA MET A 41 -1.28 5.48 5.10
C MET A 41 -0.03 4.79 5.65
N LEU A 42 1.00 5.57 5.99
CA LEU A 42 2.21 5.11 6.66
C LEU A 42 2.49 5.90 7.93
N LYS A 43 2.93 5.20 8.97
CA LYS A 43 3.42 5.80 10.22
C LYS A 43 4.89 5.46 10.42
N CYS A 44 5.72 6.48 10.50
CA CYS A 44 7.16 6.32 10.71
C CYS A 44 7.59 6.88 12.07
N THR A 45 8.47 6.15 12.76
CA THR A 45 9.27 6.75 13.83
C THR A 45 10.32 7.68 13.22
N LYS A 46 10.99 8.52 14.03
CA LYS A 46 12.12 9.35 13.55
C LYS A 46 13.17 8.50 12.83
N ARG A 47 13.56 7.36 13.41
CA ARG A 47 14.50 6.43 12.79
C ARG A 47 13.95 5.82 11.50
N GLY A 48 12.69 5.38 11.52
CA GLY A 48 12.04 4.83 10.33
C GLY A 48 11.99 5.82 9.17
N ALA A 49 11.74 7.10 9.45
CA ALA A 49 11.75 8.16 8.43
C ALA A 49 13.15 8.41 7.85
N GLU A 50 14.21 8.33 8.66
CA GLU A 50 15.58 8.41 8.13
C GLU A 50 15.92 7.23 7.22
N ILE A 51 15.59 6.00 7.64
CA ILE A 51 15.76 4.79 6.81
C ILE A 51 14.99 4.94 5.50
N PHE A 52 13.72 5.35 5.56
CA PHE A 52 12.88 5.55 4.37
C PHE A 52 13.53 6.52 3.37
N LYS A 53 14.03 7.67 3.85
CA LYS A 53 14.71 8.67 2.99
C LYS A 53 16.02 8.13 2.41
N GLU A 54 16.80 7.41 3.21
CA GLU A 54 18.07 6.83 2.78
C GLU A 54 17.85 5.81 1.67
N TYR A 55 16.94 4.87 1.88
CA TYR A 55 16.60 3.84 0.90
C TYR A 55 15.96 4.44 -0.34
N PHE A 56 15.18 5.51 -0.23
CA PHE A 56 14.61 6.18 -1.39
C PHE A 56 15.72 6.80 -2.26
N ARG A 57 16.71 7.45 -1.64
CA ARG A 57 17.87 8.00 -2.38
C ARG A 57 18.69 6.90 -3.03
N LYS A 58 18.92 5.79 -2.30
CA LYS A 58 19.62 4.61 -2.82
C LYS A 58 18.89 4.04 -4.03
N ALA A 59 17.60 3.71 -3.88
CA ALA A 59 16.77 3.17 -4.94
C ALA A 59 16.72 4.12 -6.15
N LYS A 60 16.53 5.42 -5.92
CA LYS A 60 16.57 6.41 -7.00
C LYS A 60 17.92 6.43 -7.71
N SER A 61 19.04 6.34 -7.00
CA SER A 61 20.36 6.34 -7.64
C SER A 61 20.65 5.07 -8.43
N GLU A 62 20.13 3.92 -7.98
CA GLU A 62 20.40 2.61 -8.56
C GLU A 62 19.45 2.24 -9.70
N PHE A 63 18.19 2.70 -9.64
CA PHE A 63 17.11 2.23 -10.52
C PHE A 63 16.41 3.34 -11.32
N PHE A 64 16.93 4.58 -11.34
CA PHE A 64 16.32 5.65 -12.15
C PHE A 64 16.18 5.21 -13.62
N GLU A 65 14.97 5.35 -14.19
CA GLU A 65 14.61 4.89 -15.54
C GLU A 65 14.76 3.37 -15.79
N MET A 66 15.06 2.59 -14.74
CA MET A 66 15.15 1.12 -14.78
C MET A 66 13.95 0.49 -14.06
N SER A 67 13.67 -0.78 -14.38
CA SER A 67 12.63 -1.56 -13.70
C SER A 67 12.86 -1.60 -12.19
N PHE A 68 11.79 -1.47 -11.42
CA PHE A 68 11.85 -1.41 -9.97
C PHE A 68 10.72 -2.23 -9.35
N VAL A 69 11.06 -3.34 -8.70
CA VAL A 69 10.10 -4.30 -8.13
C VAL A 69 9.10 -4.77 -9.19
N ARG A 70 7.84 -4.30 -9.19
CA ARG A 70 6.85 -4.65 -10.23
C ARG A 70 6.65 -3.52 -11.26
N ALA A 71 7.19 -2.34 -11.00
CA ALA A 71 7.08 -1.19 -11.89
C ALA A 71 8.04 -1.29 -13.08
N LYS A 72 7.57 -0.84 -14.25
CA LYS A 72 8.37 -0.81 -15.48
C LYS A 72 9.58 0.12 -15.34
N THR A 73 9.40 1.25 -14.66
CA THR A 73 10.47 2.20 -14.34
C THR A 73 10.26 2.77 -12.93
N PHE A 74 11.34 3.16 -12.26
CA PHE A 74 11.28 3.71 -10.89
C PHE A 74 10.39 4.96 -10.76
N ASP A 75 10.34 5.83 -11.78
CA ASP A 75 9.58 7.08 -11.78
C ASP A 75 8.05 6.88 -11.82
N VAL A 76 7.59 5.70 -12.23
CA VAL A 76 6.17 5.32 -12.22
C VAL A 76 5.85 4.25 -11.17
N ALA A 77 6.80 3.95 -10.28
CA ALA A 77 6.61 2.95 -9.24
C ALA A 77 5.62 3.43 -8.17
N TYR A 78 4.80 2.51 -7.68
CA TYR A 78 3.88 2.81 -6.59
C TYR A 78 4.63 2.86 -5.25
N LEU A 79 4.02 3.50 -4.26
CA LEU A 79 4.56 3.50 -2.89
C LEU A 79 4.72 2.07 -2.35
N THR A 80 3.83 1.16 -2.73
CA THR A 80 3.88 -0.27 -2.38
C THR A 80 5.08 -0.98 -2.99
N ASP A 81 5.50 -0.64 -4.21
CA ASP A 81 6.77 -1.13 -4.77
C ASP A 81 7.96 -0.70 -3.89
N PHE A 82 7.95 0.54 -3.43
CA PHE A 82 9.01 1.02 -2.54
C PHE A 82 8.98 0.35 -1.16
N ILE A 83 7.80 0.11 -0.58
CA ILE A 83 7.68 -0.66 0.67
C ILE A 83 8.18 -2.09 0.47
N GLN A 84 7.83 -2.74 -0.64
CA GLN A 84 8.32 -4.07 -0.96
C GLN A 84 9.85 -4.10 -1.10
N TYR A 85 10.46 -3.06 -1.70
CA TYR A 85 11.92 -2.93 -1.76
C TYR A 85 12.55 -2.87 -0.37
N LEU A 86 11.96 -2.14 0.58
CA LEU A 86 12.41 -2.10 1.98
C LEU A 86 12.33 -3.50 2.62
N VAL A 87 11.18 -4.18 2.46
CA VAL A 87 10.94 -5.52 3.02
C VAL A 87 11.91 -6.54 2.45
N ASN A 88 12.17 -6.50 1.14
CA ASN A 88 13.14 -7.38 0.47
C ASN A 88 14.58 -7.19 1.00
N ASP A 89 14.94 -6.00 1.46
CA ASP A 89 16.24 -5.70 2.09
C ASP A 89 16.24 -5.97 3.61
N GLY A 90 15.19 -6.61 4.13
CA GLY A 90 15.09 -7.02 5.55
C GLY A 90 14.63 -5.91 6.50
N ILE A 91 14.18 -4.76 5.99
CA ILE A 91 13.60 -3.71 6.82
C ILE A 91 12.19 -4.14 7.24
N LYS A 92 11.97 -4.25 8.55
CA LYS A 92 10.65 -4.61 9.10
C LYS A 92 9.65 -3.47 8.92
N VAL A 93 8.52 -3.80 8.32
CA VAL A 93 7.33 -2.94 8.20
C VAL A 93 6.17 -3.70 8.83
N ASN A 94 5.54 -3.13 9.84
CA ASN A 94 4.41 -3.75 10.55
C ASN A 94 3.09 -3.17 10.05
N CYS A 95 2.09 -4.03 9.93
CA CYS A 95 0.71 -3.69 9.58
C CYS A 95 -0.07 -3.31 10.83
N ALA A 96 -0.88 -2.25 10.72
CA ALA A 96 -1.93 -1.96 11.68
C ALA A 96 -3.28 -2.16 11.00
N THR A 97 -3.99 -3.24 11.35
CA THR A 97 -5.25 -3.61 10.71
C THR A 97 -6.40 -2.72 11.17
N ILE A 98 -7.22 -2.24 10.23
CA ILE A 98 -8.43 -1.46 10.50
C ILE A 98 -9.58 -2.16 9.77
N GLU A 99 -10.60 -2.61 10.49
CA GLU A 99 -11.71 -3.35 9.88
C GLU A 99 -12.79 -2.45 9.27
N ARG A 100 -13.05 -1.25 9.84
CA ARG A 100 -14.13 -0.33 9.45
C ARG A 100 -13.83 1.12 9.83
N GLY A 101 -14.67 2.06 9.38
CA GLY A 101 -14.68 3.44 9.85
C GLY A 101 -13.89 4.43 8.99
N TRP A 102 -13.48 4.01 7.79
CA TRP A 102 -12.82 4.86 6.81
C TRP A 102 -13.35 4.55 5.40
N ILE A 103 -13.21 5.52 4.49
CA ILE A 103 -13.53 5.40 3.08
C ILE A 103 -12.57 6.31 2.30
N GLU A 104 -12.01 5.81 1.19
CA GLU A 104 -11.28 6.64 0.22
C GLU A 104 -12.28 7.36 -0.68
N ILE A 105 -12.12 8.66 -0.91
CA ILE A 105 -13.02 9.43 -1.79
C ILE A 105 -12.25 9.80 -3.05
N ASP A 106 -12.40 8.98 -4.09
CA ASP A 106 -11.77 9.20 -5.40
C ASP A 106 -12.80 9.68 -6.43
N THR A 107 -14.04 9.24 -6.27
CA THR A 107 -15.14 9.51 -7.22
C THR A 107 -16.31 10.20 -6.53
N VAL A 108 -17.21 10.77 -7.33
CA VAL A 108 -18.49 11.30 -6.83
C VAL A 108 -19.33 10.18 -6.18
N GLN A 109 -19.26 8.96 -6.72
CA GLN A 109 -19.92 7.80 -6.12
C GLN A 109 -19.39 7.49 -4.70
N ASP A 110 -18.09 7.70 -4.45
CA ASP A 110 -17.52 7.50 -3.12
C ASP A 110 -17.97 8.58 -2.14
N PHE A 111 -18.09 9.83 -2.62
CA PHE A 111 -18.62 10.93 -1.82
C PHE A 111 -20.07 10.67 -1.39
N GLU A 112 -20.95 10.28 -2.31
CA GLU A 112 -22.36 9.95 -2.00
C GLU A 112 -22.46 8.81 -0.98
N ARG A 113 -21.64 7.77 -1.12
CA ARG A 113 -21.57 6.66 -0.14
C ARG A 113 -21.03 7.10 1.21
N ALA A 114 -20.01 7.94 1.24
CA ALA A 114 -19.49 8.50 2.49
C ALA A 114 -20.58 9.28 3.21
N GLU A 115 -21.35 10.09 2.48
CA GLU A 115 -22.46 10.86 3.03
C GLU A 115 -23.52 9.94 3.69
N GLU A 116 -23.96 8.90 2.99
CA GLU A 116 -24.87 7.88 3.56
C GLU A 116 -24.28 7.20 4.80
N MET A 117 -23.00 6.82 4.76
CA MET A 117 -22.31 6.20 5.90
C MET A 117 -22.22 7.13 7.12
N PHE A 118 -22.04 8.44 6.94
CA PHE A 118 -21.96 9.39 8.06
C PHE A 118 -23.33 9.71 8.66
N TYR A 119 -24.39 9.79 7.85
CA TYR A 119 -25.74 10.13 8.34
C TYR A 119 -26.57 8.93 8.82
N SER A 120 -26.23 7.70 8.43
CA SER A 120 -26.91 6.48 8.92
C SER A 120 -26.45 6.01 10.31
N VAL A 121 -25.45 6.68 10.90
CA VAL A 121 -24.90 6.39 12.24
C VAL A 121 -25.31 7.47 13.26
N GLY A 122 -26.19 8.39 12.88
CA GLY A 122 -26.78 9.44 13.72
C GLY A 122 -28.16 9.09 14.25
#